data_AF-A0A2S6S8A4-F1
#
_entry.id   AF-A0A2S6S8A4-F1
#
_cell.length_a   1.000
_cell.length_b   1.000
_cell.length_c   1.000
_cell.angle_alpha   90.00
_cell.angle_beta   90.00
_cell.angle_gamma   90.00
#
_symmetry.space_group_name_H-M   'P 1'
#
loop_
_entity.id
_entity.type
_entity.pdbx_description
1 polymer ?
#
loop_
_entity_poly.entity_id
_entity_poly.type
_entity_poly.pdbx_seq_one_letter_code
_entity_poly.pdbx_strand_id
1 'polypeptide(L)'
;MINYKNNLKKKILFRLIYTGTKESDILFKKYFINKIEDFNLEELNTIIQILSEFSDTEILSLLKKETINNKYDSFINKIIEK
;
A
#
# COMPACT_ATOMS: atom_id res chain seq x y z
N MET A 1 16.75 13.34 6.85
CA MET A 1 15.56 13.15 6.01
C MET A 1 15.66 11.94 5.06
N ILE A 2 16.73 11.78 4.27
CA ILE A 2 16.89 10.65 3.32
C ILE A 2 16.75 9.28 4.02
N ASN A 3 17.37 9.11 5.19
CA ASN A 3 17.32 7.86 5.95
C ASN A 3 15.90 7.51 6.44
N TYR A 4 15.09 8.50 6.78
CA TYR A 4 13.73 8.25 7.26
C TYR A 4 12.82 7.73 6.14
N LYS A 5 12.86 8.37 4.96
CA LYS A 5 12.12 7.92 3.77
C LYS A 5 12.49 6.49 3.39
N ASN A 6 13.80 6.18 3.37
CA ASN A 6 14.29 4.84 3.05
C ASN A 6 13.87 3.80 4.09
N ASN A 7 13.81 4.17 5.38
CA ASN A 7 13.32 3.28 6.42
C ASN A 7 11.82 2.97 6.27
N LEU A 8 10.99 3.95 5.87
CA LEU A 8 9.57 3.71 5.58
C LEU A 8 9.40 2.73 4.41
N LYS A 9 10.13 2.95 3.31
CA LYS A 9 10.11 2.04 2.16
C LYS A 9 10.44 0.60 2.56
N LYS A 10 11.51 0.42 3.35
CA LYS A 10 11.91 -0.91 3.85
C LYS A 10 10.82 -1.56 4.71
N LYS A 11 10.18 -0.80 5.61
CA LYS A 11 9.08 -1.31 6.44
C LYS A 11 7.88 -1.74 5.58
N ILE A 12 7.50 -0.92 4.61
CA ILE A 12 6.39 -1.21 3.68
C ILE A 12 6.70 -2.48 2.88
N LEU A 13 7.89 -2.54 2.25
CA LEU A 13 8.31 -3.71 1.48
C LEU A 13 8.29 -4.98 2.31
N PHE A 14 8.86 -4.93 3.51
CA PHE A 14 8.84 -6.07 4.42
C PHE A 14 7.41 -6.55 4.69
N ARG A 15 6.48 -5.66 5.03
CA ARG A 15 5.08 -6.02 5.32
C ARG A 15 4.32 -6.58 4.11
N LEU A 16 4.62 -6.10 2.91
CA LEU A 16 3.94 -6.47 1.67
C LEU A 16 4.50 -7.73 0.99
N ILE A 17 5.73 -8.14 1.33
CA ILE A 17 6.32 -9.38 0.80
C ILE A 17 5.79 -10.61 1.54
N TYR A 18 5.47 -10.47 2.83
CA TYR A 18 4.98 -11.57 3.66
C TYR A 18 3.45 -11.54 3.78
N THR A 19 2.75 -11.81 2.67
CA THR A 19 1.28 -11.90 2.65
C THR A 19 0.78 -13.33 2.68
N GLY A 20 -0.46 -13.51 3.09
CA GLY A 20 -1.07 -14.84 3.24
C GLY A 20 -1.54 -15.48 1.93
N THR A 21 -1.65 -14.75 0.83
CA THR A 21 -2.27 -15.26 -0.41
C THR A 21 -1.51 -14.85 -1.68
N LYS A 22 -1.57 -15.69 -2.73
CA LYS A 22 -1.02 -15.34 -4.06
C LYS A 22 -1.68 -14.10 -4.65
N GLU A 23 -2.96 -13.89 -4.35
CA GLU A 23 -3.70 -12.74 -4.84
C GLU A 23 -3.20 -11.43 -4.22
N SER A 24 -2.99 -11.41 -2.90
CA SER A 24 -2.39 -10.25 -2.21
C SER A 24 -0.98 -9.97 -2.72
N ASP A 25 -0.16 -11.01 -2.94
CA ASP A 25 1.17 -10.84 -3.52
C ASP A 25 1.11 -10.16 -4.90
N ILE A 26 0.24 -10.62 -5.81
CA ILE A 26 0.08 -10.02 -7.15
C ILE A 26 -0.37 -8.56 -7.08
N LEU A 27 -1.41 -8.25 -6.31
CA LEU A 27 -1.95 -6.89 -6.25
C LEU A 27 -1.00 -5.95 -5.51
N PHE A 28 -0.40 -6.37 -4.40
CA PHE A 28 0.55 -5.53 -3.66
C PHE A 28 1.80 -5.28 -4.48
N LYS A 29 2.26 -6.27 -5.25
CA LYS A 29 3.36 -6.10 -6.18
C LYS A 29 3.04 -5.05 -7.23
N LYS A 30 1.86 -5.15 -7.86
CA LYS A 30 1.40 -4.24 -8.91
C LYS A 30 1.26 -2.80 -8.42
N TYR A 31 0.62 -2.59 -7.26
CA TYR A 31 0.20 -1.27 -6.82
C TYR A 31 1.18 -0.57 -5.88
N PHE A 32 1.98 -1.33 -5.13
CA PHE A 32 2.90 -0.76 -4.13
C PHE A 32 4.37 -1.09 -4.40
N ILE A 33 4.74 -2.37 -4.46
CA ILE A 33 6.16 -2.79 -4.47
C ILE A 33 6.88 -2.25 -5.71
N ASN A 34 6.30 -2.43 -6.89
CA ASN A 34 6.92 -1.98 -8.15
C ASN A 34 7.03 -0.45 -8.25
N LYS A 35 6.22 0.29 -7.48
CA LYS A 35 6.15 1.76 -7.50
C LYS A 35 6.73 2.39 -6.23
N ILE A 36 7.41 1.60 -5.39
CA ILE A 36 7.82 2.02 -4.03
C ILE A 36 8.75 3.24 -4.06
N GLU A 37 9.54 3.38 -5.12
CA GLU A 37 10.48 4.49 -5.31
C GLU A 37 9.77 5.80 -5.67
N ASP A 38 8.61 5.72 -6.32
CA ASP A 38 7.84 6.85 -6.83
C ASP A 38 6.96 7.52 -5.77
N PHE A 39 6.82 6.90 -4.60
CA PHE A 39 6.02 7.49 -3.52
C PHE A 39 6.79 8.61 -2.82
N ASN A 40 6.09 9.71 -2.59
CA ASN A 40 6.58 10.80 -1.74
C ASN A 40 6.44 10.43 -0.24
N LEU A 41 6.92 11.29 0.65
CA LEU A 41 6.94 10.98 2.07
C LEU A 41 5.55 10.85 2.69
N GLU A 42 4.60 11.70 2.28
CA GLU A 42 3.22 11.68 2.76
C GLU A 42 2.53 10.39 2.30
N GLU A 43 2.69 10.03 1.02
CA GLU A 43 2.14 8.80 0.47
C GLU A 43 2.68 7.55 1.20
N LEU A 44 3.98 7.52 1.50
CA LEU A 44 4.58 6.42 2.27
C LEU A 44 3.99 6.32 3.69
N ASN A 45 3.75 7.46 4.35
CA ASN A 45 3.11 7.47 5.66
C ASN A 45 1.65 6.99 5.58
N THR A 46 0.90 7.41 4.56
CA THR A 46 -0.47 6.92 4.33
C THR A 46 -0.50 5.42 4.06
N ILE A 47 0.46 4.89 3.27
CA ILE A 47 0.58 3.44 3.06
C ILE A 47 0.81 2.72 4.40
N ILE A 48 1.73 3.20 5.24
CA ILE A 48 1.98 2.62 6.57
C ILE A 48 0.69 2.59 7.40
N GLN A 49 -0.07 3.70 7.41
CA GLN A 49 -1.33 3.78 8.14
C GLN A 49 -2.33 2.72 7.64
N ILE A 50 -2.52 2.61 6.33
CA ILE A 50 -3.39 1.59 5.72
C ILE A 50 -2.96 0.18 6.12
N LEU A 51 -1.66 -0.14 6.02
CA LEU A 51 -1.13 -1.46 6.37
C LEU A 51 -1.23 -1.78 7.87
N SER A 52 -1.36 -0.76 8.72
CA SER A 52 -1.56 -0.93 10.16
C SER A 52 -3.03 -1.01 10.57
N GLU A 53 -3.92 -0.37 9.81
CA GLU A 53 -5.35 -0.30 10.12
C GLU A 53 -6.15 -1.45 9.51
N PHE A 54 -5.69 -2.03 8.38
CA PHE A 54 -6.42 -3.04 7.63
C PHE A 54 -5.63 -4.35 7.49
N SER A 55 -6.37 -5.45 7.46
CA SER A 55 -5.85 -6.77 7.07
C SER A 55 -5.54 -6.84 5.57
N ASP A 56 -4.73 -7.82 5.15
CA ASP A 56 -4.39 -8.00 3.74
C ASP A 56 -5.63 -8.18 2.85
N THR A 57 -6.65 -8.89 3.36
CA THR A 57 -7.93 -9.11 2.68
C THR A 57 -8.74 -7.83 2.53
N GLU A 58 -8.76 -6.97 3.54
CA GLU A 58 -9.45 -5.69 3.46
C GLU A 58 -8.75 -4.77 2.46
N ILE A 59 -7.41 -4.69 2.51
CA ILE A 59 -6.63 -3.90 1.55
C ILE A 59 -6.85 -4.40 0.12
N LEU A 60 -6.92 -5.72 -0.08
CA LEU A 60 -7.28 -6.30 -1.36
C LEU A 60 -8.65 -5.80 -1.84
N SER A 61 -9.68 -5.83 -0.99
CA SER A 61 -11.00 -5.31 -1.35
C SER A 61 -11.00 -3.81 -1.62
N LEU A 62 -10.18 -3.02 -0.92
CA LEU A 62 -9.96 -1.59 -1.22
C LEU A 62 -9.40 -1.42 -2.64
N LEU A 63 -8.36 -2.18 -2.99
CA LEU A 63 -7.69 -2.11 -4.29
C LEU A 63 -8.58 -2.60 -5.43
N LYS A 64 -9.47 -3.56 -5.16
CA LYS A 64 -10.47 -4.05 -6.12
C LYS A 64 -11.70 -3.16 -6.26
N LYS A 65 -11.81 -2.10 -5.46
CA LYS A 65 -12.99 -1.21 -5.41
C LYS A 65 -14.28 -1.94 -5.01
N GLU A 66 -14.14 -3.01 -4.23
CA GLU A 66 -15.28 -3.76 -3.68
C GLU A 66 -15.88 -3.06 -2.45
N THR A 67 -15.08 -2.28 -1.74
CA THR A 67 -15.51 -1.44 -0.62
C THR A 67 -15.83 -0.03 -1.07
N ILE A 68 -16.99 0.47 -0.67
CA ILE A 68 -17.44 1.84 -0.94
C ILE A 68 -17.33 2.63 0.37
N ASN A 69 -16.60 3.75 0.34
CA ASN A 69 -16.59 4.81 1.37
C ASN A 69 -15.64 4.57 2.57
N ASN A 70 -14.33 4.51 2.33
CA ASN A 70 -13.32 4.61 3.39
C ASN A 70 -12.52 5.93 3.29
N LYS A 71 -11.93 6.37 4.41
CA LYS A 71 -11.16 7.63 4.50
C LYS A 71 -9.94 7.70 3.57
N TYR A 72 -9.52 6.59 2.97
CA TYR A 72 -8.40 6.50 2.04
C TYR A 72 -8.82 6.34 0.57
N ASP A 73 -10.11 6.41 0.22
CA ASP A 73 -10.58 6.09 -1.13
C ASP A 73 -9.91 6.94 -2.22
N SER A 74 -9.74 8.24 -1.95
CA SER A 74 -9.02 9.15 -2.84
C SER A 74 -7.57 8.71 -3.07
N PHE A 75 -6.89 8.29 -1.99
CA PHE A 75 -5.52 7.79 -2.06
C PHE A 75 -5.44 6.45 -2.80
N ILE A 76 -6.37 5.53 -2.56
CA ILE A 76 -6.42 4.24 -3.26
C ILE A 76 -6.69 4.43 -4.75
N ASN A 77 -7.61 5.33 -5.13
CA ASN A 77 -7.83 5.70 -6.54
C ASN A 77 -6.53 6.18 -7.19
N LYS A 78 -5.83 7.11 -6.53
CA LYS A 78 -4.54 7.63 -7.00
C LYS A 78 -3.51 6.51 -7.24
N ILE A 79 -3.44 5.51 -6.36
CA ILE A 79 -2.48 4.39 -6.50
C ILE A 79 -2.82 3.48 -7.69
N ILE A 80 -4.11 3.24 -7.92
CA ILE A 80 -4.59 2.38 -9.00
C ILE A 80 -4.33 3.03 -10.36
N GLU A 81 -4.50 4.35 -10.46
CA GLU A 81 -4.32 5.13 -11.68
C GLU A 81 -2.86 5.49 -12.00
N LYS A 82 -1.97 5.45 -11.00
CA LYS A 82 -0.53 5.71 -11.15
C LYS A 82 0.14 4.67 -12.04
#